data_AF-A0A0C1R3U9-F1
#
_entry.id   AF-A0A0C1R3U9-F1
#
_cell.length_a   1.000
_cell.length_b   1.000
_cell.length_c   1.000
_cell.angle_alpha   90.00
_cell.angle_beta   90.00
_cell.angle_gamma   90.00
#
_symmetry.space_group_name_H-M   'P 1'
#
loop_
_entity.id
_entity.type
_entity.pdbx_description
1 polymer ?
#
loop_
_entity_poly.entity_id
_entity_poly.type
_entity_poly.pdbx_seq_one_letter_code
_entity_poly.pdbx_strand_id
1 'polypeptide(L)'
;MLNKLELMEMHIKALFTHDNNNFIRNVNDLDGDLAPHFFFGRTSEGNVLRFRYDLPQDKIRKLTNLVTTEPISYNLQRNTVLLEKIKEILQDHQEIQKIFEGPAYKLPIGITFPSNVLKITKDNVHLLKNSFDYMLSELQFWEPYFAKFVNGNAASICFSSRIANASHEAGVETLPHFRGKGYAVEVVAA
;
A
#
# COMPACT_ATOMS: atom_id res chain seq x y z
N MET A 1 -15.29 -11.57 11.49
CA MET A 1 -14.79 -11.23 10.14
C MET A 1 -14.64 -9.71 10.11
N LEU A 2 -13.51 -9.16 9.65
CA LEU A 2 -13.31 -7.71 9.64
C LEU A 2 -14.27 -7.03 8.64
N ASN A 3 -14.87 -5.93 9.07
CA ASN A 3 -15.71 -5.06 8.22
C ASN A 3 -14.84 -4.16 7.32
N LYS A 4 -15.45 -3.36 6.43
CA LYS A 4 -14.69 -2.57 5.44
C LYS A 4 -13.93 -1.41 6.07
N LEU A 5 -14.46 -0.79 7.13
CA LEU A 5 -13.75 0.23 7.89
C LEU A 5 -12.55 -0.35 8.61
N GLU A 6 -12.68 -1.51 9.25
CA GLU A 6 -11.59 -2.22 9.92
C GLU A 6 -10.49 -2.64 8.95
N LEU A 7 -10.85 -3.04 7.72
CA LEU A 7 -9.88 -3.31 6.66
C LEU A 7 -9.14 -2.06 6.20
N MET A 8 -9.83 -0.92 6.06
CA MET A 8 -9.20 0.36 5.73
C MET A 8 -8.26 0.82 6.85
N GLU A 9 -8.66 0.66 8.11
CA GLU A 9 -7.81 0.94 9.27
C GLU A 9 -6.55 0.07 9.30
N MET A 10 -6.69 -1.21 8.98
CA MET A 10 -5.55 -2.12 8.84
C MET A 10 -4.62 -1.69 7.69
N HIS A 11 -5.19 -1.29 6.54
CA HIS A 11 -4.40 -0.80 5.40
C HIS A 11 -3.63 0.48 5.72
N ILE A 12 -4.27 1.45 6.39
CA ILE A 12 -3.62 2.69 6.85
C ILE A 12 -2.45 2.40 7.79
N LYS A 13 -2.62 1.45 8.72
CA LYS A 13 -1.54 1.01 9.64
C LYS A 13 -0.43 0.26 8.91
N ALA A 14 -0.73 -0.43 7.82
CA ALA A 14 0.29 -0.98 6.94
C ALA A 14 1.08 0.14 6.27
N LEU A 15 0.40 1.17 5.75
CA LEU A 15 1.01 2.24 4.99
C LEU A 15 1.86 3.21 5.80
N PHE A 16 1.45 3.56 7.02
CA PHE A 16 2.02 4.69 7.76
C PHE A 16 2.30 4.40 9.23
N THR A 17 3.35 5.04 9.74
CA THR A 17 3.57 5.17 11.18
C THR A 17 2.65 6.24 11.75
N HIS A 18 2.20 6.04 12.99
CA HIS A 18 1.25 6.92 13.66
C HIS A 18 1.79 7.37 15.02
N ASP A 19 1.38 8.56 15.46
CA ASP A 19 1.55 8.95 16.85
C ASP A 19 0.37 8.56 17.74
N ASN A 20 0.49 8.89 19.04
CA ASN A 20 -0.53 8.58 20.05
C ASN A 20 -1.90 9.23 19.78
N ASN A 21 -1.96 10.23 18.89
CA ASN A 21 -3.20 10.93 18.51
C ASN A 21 -3.70 10.47 17.12
N ASN A 22 -3.14 9.39 16.56
CA ASN A 22 -3.43 8.87 15.22
C ASN A 22 -3.05 9.81 14.07
N PHE A 23 -2.17 10.80 14.28
CA PHE A 23 -1.58 11.51 13.14
C PHE A 23 -0.55 10.62 12.46
N ILE A 24 -0.55 10.61 11.13
CA ILE A 24 0.47 9.90 10.36
C ILE A 24 1.78 10.70 10.39
N ARG A 25 2.92 10.01 10.38
CA ARG A 25 4.24 10.64 10.38
C ARG A 25 5.04 10.29 9.13
N ASN A 26 5.29 9.01 8.94
CA ASN A 26 6.14 8.50 7.87
C ASN A 26 5.44 7.36 7.14
N VAL A 27 5.86 7.10 5.91
CA VAL A 27 5.61 5.82 5.25
C VAL A 27 6.26 4.73 6.10
N ASN A 28 5.53 3.63 6.26
CA ASN A 28 5.94 2.53 7.11
C ASN A 28 6.76 1.50 6.32
N ASP A 29 7.88 1.95 5.78
CA ASP A 29 8.89 1.15 5.09
C ASP A 29 10.29 1.51 5.59
N LEU A 30 11.32 1.03 4.89
CA LEU A 30 12.71 1.22 5.31
C LEU A 30 13.18 2.66 5.14
N ASP A 31 12.75 3.31 4.06
CA ASP A 31 13.17 4.65 3.73
C ASP A 31 12.56 5.64 4.73
N GLY A 32 11.36 5.34 5.22
CA GLY A 32 10.73 6.13 6.27
C GLY A 32 10.42 7.55 5.81
N ASP A 33 10.15 7.72 4.51
CA ASP A 33 9.78 9.00 3.90
C ASP A 33 8.60 9.64 4.64
N LEU A 34 8.46 10.97 4.55
CA LEU A 34 7.31 11.65 5.16
C LEU A 34 6.00 11.13 4.55
N ALA A 35 5.02 10.89 5.43
CA ALA A 35 3.67 10.54 5.02
C ALA A 35 3.03 11.67 4.18
N PRO A 36 1.97 11.39 3.39
CA PRO A 36 1.21 12.45 2.73
C PRO A 36 0.55 13.37 3.78
N HIS A 37 0.34 14.64 3.44
CA HIS A 37 -0.36 15.59 4.33
C HIS A 37 -1.75 15.10 4.73
N PHE A 38 -2.43 14.40 3.81
CA PHE A 38 -3.79 13.95 3.96
C PHE A 38 -3.98 12.60 3.27
N PHE A 39 -4.68 11.69 3.96
CA PHE A 39 -5.15 10.42 3.41
C PHE A 39 -6.67 10.36 3.51
N PHE A 40 -7.31 9.92 2.42
CA PHE A 40 -8.75 9.75 2.35
C PHE A 40 -9.12 8.34 1.86
N GLY A 41 -9.46 7.47 2.80
CA GLY A 41 -9.97 6.13 2.52
C GLY A 41 -11.48 6.13 2.36
N ARG A 42 -11.98 5.65 1.22
CA ARG A 42 -13.42 5.48 0.95
C ARG A 42 -13.79 4.00 0.99
N THR A 43 -14.88 3.68 1.68
CA THR A 43 -15.44 2.33 1.74
C THR A 43 -16.95 2.38 1.56
N SER A 44 -17.56 1.23 1.29
CA SER A 44 -19.02 1.11 1.24
C SER A 44 -19.71 1.24 2.61
N GLU A 45 -18.94 1.26 3.70
CA GLU A 45 -19.45 1.38 5.08
C GLU A 45 -19.12 2.74 5.71
N GLY A 46 -18.37 3.59 5.01
CA GLY A 46 -17.96 4.91 5.50
C GLY A 46 -16.58 5.32 5.01
N ASN A 47 -16.14 6.47 5.51
CA ASN A 47 -14.91 7.13 5.11
C ASN A 47 -13.94 7.22 6.30
N VAL A 48 -12.64 7.07 6.03
CA VAL A 48 -11.57 7.18 7.02
C VAL A 48 -10.60 8.27 6.58
N LEU A 49 -10.26 9.16 7.51
CA LEU A 49 -9.33 10.25 7.29
C LEU A 49 -8.08 10.07 8.13
N ARG A 50 -6.91 10.41 7.58
CA ARG A 50 -5.70 10.66 8.36
C ARG A 50 -5.05 11.96 7.92
N PHE A 51 -4.44 12.63 8.88
CA PHE A 51 -3.73 13.88 8.69
C PHE A 51 -2.31 13.68 9.16
N ARG A 52 -1.35 14.31 8.47
CA ARG A 52 0.02 14.35 8.97
C ARG A 52 0.12 15.26 10.19
N TYR A 53 1.03 14.93 11.10
CA TYR A 53 1.17 15.61 12.40
C TYR A 53 1.42 17.14 12.31
N ASP A 54 1.88 17.62 11.17
CA ASP A 54 2.22 19.03 10.91
C ASP A 54 1.16 19.78 10.09
N LEU A 55 0.05 19.14 9.71
CA LEU A 55 -1.03 19.81 8.99
C LEU A 55 -1.77 20.80 9.92
N PRO A 56 -1.91 22.09 9.56
CA PRO A 56 -2.55 23.06 10.43
C PRO A 56 -4.00 22.72 10.79
N GLN A 57 -4.40 23.05 12.01
CA GLN A 57 -5.71 22.69 12.56
C GLN A 57 -6.89 23.28 11.78
N ASP A 58 -6.73 24.47 11.19
CA ASP A 58 -7.76 25.07 10.34
C ASP A 58 -8.00 24.25 9.06
N LYS A 59 -6.93 23.68 8.49
CA LYS A 59 -6.99 22.79 7.32
C LYS A 59 -7.63 21.46 7.66
N ILE A 60 -7.24 20.85 8.78
CA ILE A 60 -7.86 19.63 9.32
C ILE A 60 -9.37 19.81 9.48
N ARG A 61 -9.80 20.94 10.06
CA ARG A 61 -11.21 21.26 10.24
C ARG A 61 -11.93 21.44 8.91
N LYS A 62 -11.35 22.19 7.95
CA LYS A 62 -11.92 22.39 6.61
C LYS A 62 -12.08 21.06 5.87
N LEU A 63 -11.05 20.21 5.88
CA LEU A 63 -11.07 18.90 5.21
C LEU A 63 -12.09 17.95 5.85
N THR A 64 -12.13 17.89 7.19
CA THR A 64 -13.12 17.09 7.92
C THR A 64 -14.54 17.51 7.54
N ASN A 65 -14.83 18.82 7.57
CA ASN A 65 -16.15 19.35 7.20
C ASN A 65 -16.49 19.14 5.72
N LEU A 66 -15.50 19.14 4.84
CA LEU A 66 -15.70 18.87 3.42
C LEU A 66 -16.07 17.40 3.20
N VAL A 67 -15.33 16.47 3.81
CA VAL A 67 -15.52 15.03 3.58
C VAL A 67 -16.78 14.49 4.26
N THR A 68 -17.29 15.12 5.33
CA THR A 68 -18.61 14.73 5.88
C THR A 68 -19.76 14.95 4.89
N THR A 69 -19.55 15.74 3.84
CA THR A 69 -20.53 15.90 2.74
C THR A 69 -20.37 14.85 1.63
N GLU A 70 -19.32 14.02 1.66
CA GLU A 70 -19.14 12.94 0.70
C GLU A 70 -20.19 11.84 0.93
N PRO A 71 -20.99 11.48 -0.08
CA PRO A 71 -21.90 10.37 0.05
C PRO A 71 -21.16 9.03 0.18
N ILE A 72 -21.65 8.15 1.04
CA ILE A 72 -21.20 6.76 1.07
C ILE A 72 -21.60 6.11 -0.25
N SER A 73 -20.61 5.74 -1.06
CA SER A 73 -20.82 5.13 -2.37
C SER A 73 -20.47 3.65 -2.34
N TYR A 74 -21.33 2.81 -2.92
CA TYR A 74 -21.03 1.42 -3.19
C TYR A 74 -20.19 1.24 -4.47
N ASN A 75 -20.21 2.24 -5.36
CA ASN A 75 -19.34 2.26 -6.54
C ASN A 75 -18.07 3.07 -6.23
N LEU A 76 -17.02 2.36 -5.84
CA LEU A 76 -15.72 2.92 -5.50
C LEU A 76 -14.75 2.99 -6.68
N GLN A 77 -15.18 2.63 -7.90
CA GLN A 77 -14.36 2.78 -9.11
C GLN A 77 -14.27 4.23 -9.59
N ARG A 78 -15.16 5.11 -9.10
CA ARG A 78 -15.14 6.53 -9.40
C ARG A 78 -14.43 7.30 -8.31
N ASN A 79 -13.56 8.22 -8.72
CA ASN A 79 -12.95 9.19 -7.82
C ASN A 79 -14.01 10.00 -7.07
N THR A 80 -13.62 10.53 -5.90
CA THR A 80 -14.47 11.47 -5.17
C THR A 80 -14.68 12.74 -5.98
N VAL A 81 -15.89 13.29 -5.95
CA VAL A 81 -16.18 14.60 -6.56
C VAL A 81 -15.54 15.75 -5.78
N LEU A 82 -15.00 15.48 -4.59
CA LEU A 82 -14.39 16.47 -3.71
C LEU A 82 -12.90 16.70 -3.99
N LEU A 83 -12.29 15.95 -4.92
CA LEU A 83 -10.84 15.97 -5.14
C LEU A 83 -10.30 17.39 -5.37
N GLU A 84 -10.93 18.17 -6.24
CA GLU A 84 -10.48 19.54 -6.53
C GLU A 84 -10.59 20.46 -5.31
N LYS A 85 -11.68 20.37 -4.54
CA LYS A 85 -11.84 21.14 -3.30
C LYS A 85 -10.83 20.73 -2.22
N ILE A 86 -10.48 19.44 -2.14
CA ILE A 86 -9.43 18.94 -1.24
C ILE A 86 -8.08 19.55 -1.65
N LYS A 87 -7.76 19.55 -2.96
CA LYS A 87 -6.54 20.15 -3.48
C LYS A 87 -6.45 21.64 -3.16
N GLU A 88 -7.52 22.40 -3.37
CA GLU A 88 -7.58 23.84 -3.06
C GLU A 88 -7.23 24.12 -1.58
N ILE A 89 -7.81 23.36 -0.65
CA ILE A 89 -7.54 23.53 0.79
C ILE A 89 -6.07 23.25 1.13
N LEU A 90 -5.50 22.19 0.55
CA LEU A 90 -4.13 21.76 0.79
C LEU A 90 -3.10 22.69 0.12
N GLN A 91 -3.35 23.16 -1.10
CA GLN A 91 -2.48 24.08 -1.84
C GLN A 91 -2.38 25.46 -1.17
N ASP A 92 -3.44 25.92 -0.51
CA ASP A 92 -3.42 27.11 0.35
C ASP A 92 -2.54 26.94 1.61
N HIS A 93 -1.92 25.78 1.82
CA HIS A 93 -0.95 25.54 2.89
C HIS A 93 0.44 25.22 2.33
N GLN A 94 0.52 24.28 1.40
CA GLN A 94 1.76 23.85 0.77
C GLN A 94 1.48 23.30 -0.63
N GLU A 95 2.42 23.50 -1.55
CA GLU A 95 2.34 22.92 -2.89
C GLU A 95 2.18 21.39 -2.84
N ILE A 96 1.22 20.88 -3.62
CA ILE A 96 1.01 19.45 -3.78
C ILE A 96 2.00 18.92 -4.81
N GLN A 97 3.00 18.17 -4.36
CA GLN A 97 4.00 17.58 -5.24
C GLN A 97 3.55 16.27 -5.88
N LYS A 98 2.76 15.47 -5.16
CA LYS A 98 2.33 14.13 -5.58
C LYS A 98 0.94 13.83 -5.05
N ILE A 99 0.18 13.06 -5.83
CA ILE A 99 -1.11 12.48 -5.44
C ILE A 99 -1.07 11.00 -5.81
N PHE A 100 -1.42 10.15 -4.86
CA PHE A 100 -1.57 8.71 -5.07
C PHE A 100 -3.04 8.35 -4.95
N GLU A 101 -3.58 7.73 -6.00
CA GLU A 101 -4.98 7.33 -6.07
C GLU A 101 -5.07 5.89 -6.58
N GLY A 102 -6.01 5.13 -6.05
CA GLY A 102 -6.27 3.79 -6.55
C GLY A 102 -7.11 2.95 -5.60
N PRO A 103 -7.66 1.84 -6.11
CA PRO A 103 -8.32 0.85 -5.26
C PRO A 103 -7.32 0.15 -4.36
N ALA A 104 -7.75 -0.19 -3.15
CA ALA A 104 -7.07 -1.11 -2.26
C ALA A 104 -7.77 -2.47 -2.31
N TYR A 105 -7.00 -3.54 -2.54
CA TYR A 105 -7.52 -4.90 -2.60
C TYR A 105 -7.11 -5.71 -1.39
N LYS A 106 -8.00 -6.60 -0.95
CA LYS A 106 -7.71 -7.64 0.04
C LYS A 106 -7.67 -8.98 -0.66
N LEU A 107 -6.61 -9.74 -0.46
CA LEU A 107 -6.55 -11.13 -0.90
C LEU A 107 -7.53 -11.98 -0.09
N PRO A 108 -8.39 -12.79 -0.74
CA PRO A 108 -9.28 -13.71 -0.04
C PRO A 108 -8.49 -14.78 0.73
N ILE A 109 -9.10 -15.29 1.79
CA ILE A 109 -8.58 -16.47 2.51
C ILE A 109 -8.84 -17.71 1.64
N GLY A 110 -7.89 -18.66 1.63
CA GLY A 110 -8.05 -19.94 0.92
C GLY A 110 -7.60 -19.91 -0.54
N ILE A 111 -6.77 -18.94 -0.94
CA ILE A 111 -6.07 -19.00 -2.22
C ILE A 111 -5.16 -20.23 -2.24
N THR A 112 -5.21 -21.00 -3.32
CA THR A 112 -4.31 -22.14 -3.51
C THR A 112 -2.90 -21.64 -3.80
N PHE A 113 -1.96 -22.01 -2.93
CA PHE A 113 -0.55 -21.68 -3.10
C PHE A 113 0.00 -22.32 -4.38
N PRO A 114 0.55 -21.56 -5.35
CA PRO A 114 1.10 -22.12 -6.57
C PRO A 114 2.33 -23.00 -6.30
N SER A 115 2.33 -24.23 -6.80
CA SER A 115 3.42 -25.20 -6.60
C SER A 115 4.76 -24.78 -7.25
N ASN A 116 4.73 -23.80 -8.15
CA ASN A 116 5.84 -23.34 -8.96
C ASN A 116 6.43 -22.00 -8.48
N VAL A 117 6.05 -21.54 -7.28
CA VAL A 117 6.56 -20.34 -6.61
C VAL A 117 7.36 -20.75 -5.37
N LEU A 118 8.51 -20.10 -5.16
CA LEU A 118 9.43 -20.40 -4.08
C LEU A 118 9.42 -19.27 -3.04
N LYS A 119 9.29 -19.62 -1.75
CA LYS A 119 9.55 -18.67 -0.67
C LYS A 119 11.04 -18.33 -0.64
N ILE A 120 11.35 -17.04 -0.70
CA ILE A 120 12.73 -16.57 -0.58
C ILE A 120 13.06 -16.36 0.90
N THR A 121 14.20 -16.87 1.31
CA THR A 121 14.75 -16.79 2.67
C THR A 121 16.23 -16.42 2.58
N LYS A 122 16.87 -16.21 3.74
CA LYS A 122 18.33 -15.99 3.82
C LYS A 122 19.15 -17.12 3.20
N ASP A 123 18.63 -18.36 3.17
CA ASP A 123 19.37 -19.52 2.66
C ASP A 123 19.39 -19.56 1.12
N ASN A 124 18.36 -19.03 0.46
CA ASN A 124 18.18 -19.13 -1.00
C ASN A 124 18.11 -17.76 -1.70
N VAL A 125 18.30 -16.65 -0.98
CA VAL A 125 18.35 -15.27 -1.51
C VAL A 125 19.26 -15.10 -2.72
N HIS A 126 20.38 -15.83 -2.74
CA HIS A 126 21.36 -15.80 -3.83
C HIS A 126 20.75 -16.17 -5.20
N LEU A 127 19.59 -16.84 -5.23
CA LEU A 127 18.84 -17.15 -6.45
C LEU A 127 18.23 -15.91 -7.12
N LEU A 128 18.08 -14.80 -6.40
CA LEU A 128 17.58 -13.54 -6.97
C LEU A 128 18.66 -12.77 -7.76
N LYS A 129 19.92 -13.22 -7.68
CA LYS A 129 21.05 -12.55 -8.32
C LYS A 129 20.84 -12.40 -9.83
N ASN A 130 21.25 -11.26 -10.38
CA ASN A 130 21.07 -10.82 -11.76
C ASN A 130 19.62 -10.53 -12.17
N SER A 131 18.63 -10.76 -11.30
CA SER A 131 17.21 -10.50 -11.56
C SER A 131 16.68 -9.37 -10.67
N PHE A 132 16.87 -9.48 -9.35
CA PHE A 132 16.42 -8.51 -8.34
C PHE A 132 17.55 -8.22 -7.34
N ASP A 133 18.73 -7.83 -7.85
CA ASP A 133 19.95 -7.69 -7.05
C ASP A 133 19.82 -6.72 -5.86
N TYR A 134 19.00 -5.67 -6.01
CA TYR A 134 18.80 -4.67 -4.96
C TYR A 134 18.16 -5.26 -3.69
N MET A 135 17.32 -6.30 -3.84
CA MET A 135 16.62 -6.94 -2.72
C MET A 135 17.53 -7.82 -1.85
N LEU A 136 18.73 -8.17 -2.33
CA LEU A 136 19.66 -9.04 -1.60
C LEU A 136 20.05 -8.42 -0.23
N SER A 137 20.17 -7.10 -0.16
CA SER A 137 20.47 -6.35 1.08
C SER A 137 19.25 -6.02 1.93
N GLU A 138 18.04 -6.15 1.41
CA GLU A 138 16.80 -5.64 2.02
C GLU A 138 15.89 -6.75 2.57
N LEU A 139 16.32 -8.01 2.41
CA LEU A 139 15.48 -9.17 2.66
C LEU A 139 14.93 -9.27 4.07
N GLN A 140 15.69 -8.85 5.08
CA GLN A 140 15.23 -8.94 6.47
C GLN A 140 14.10 -7.95 6.82
N PHE A 141 13.80 -7.01 5.94
CA PHE A 141 12.90 -5.89 6.24
C PHE A 141 11.55 -6.00 5.54
N TRP A 142 11.49 -6.64 4.37
CA TRP A 142 10.29 -6.73 3.54
C TRP A 142 9.76 -8.17 3.42
N GLU A 143 10.07 -9.02 4.41
CA GLU A 143 9.50 -10.36 4.48
C GLU A 143 7.97 -10.31 4.65
N PRO A 144 7.24 -11.32 4.15
CA PRO A 144 7.74 -12.48 3.39
C PRO A 144 8.01 -12.16 1.92
N TYR A 145 8.88 -12.95 1.29
CA TYR A 145 9.18 -12.88 -0.15
C TYR A 145 8.81 -14.18 -0.86
N PHE A 146 8.24 -14.08 -2.06
CA PHE A 146 7.88 -15.21 -2.91
C PHE A 146 8.24 -14.94 -4.37
N ALA A 147 9.01 -15.81 -5.00
CA ALA A 147 9.50 -15.62 -6.36
C ALA A 147 9.14 -16.77 -7.30
N LYS A 148 8.80 -16.40 -8.53
CA LYS A 148 8.56 -17.32 -9.65
C LYS A 148 9.80 -17.41 -10.51
N PHE A 149 10.31 -18.63 -10.71
CA PHE A 149 11.45 -18.89 -11.58
C PHE A 149 11.02 -19.45 -12.95
N VAL A 150 11.69 -18.98 -14.00
CA VAL A 150 11.52 -19.43 -15.39
C VAL A 150 12.90 -19.57 -16.02
N ASN A 151 13.22 -20.77 -16.53
CA ASN A 151 14.52 -21.09 -17.12
C ASN A 151 15.71 -20.69 -16.23
N GLY A 152 15.59 -20.95 -14.92
CA GLY A 152 16.63 -20.65 -13.93
C GLY A 152 16.72 -19.19 -13.45
N ASN A 153 15.91 -18.27 -13.99
CA ASN A 153 15.92 -16.86 -13.58
C ASN A 153 14.66 -16.50 -12.80
N ALA A 154 14.77 -15.60 -11.82
CA ALA A 154 13.62 -15.05 -11.13
C ALA A 154 12.86 -14.11 -12.08
N ALA A 155 11.66 -14.51 -12.50
CA ALA A 155 10.85 -13.80 -13.48
C ALA A 155 9.91 -12.78 -12.83
N SER A 156 9.38 -13.11 -11.65
CA SER A 156 8.50 -12.27 -10.86
C SER A 156 8.74 -12.51 -9.37
N ILE A 157 8.49 -11.48 -8.56
CA ILE A 157 8.60 -11.55 -7.11
C ILE A 157 7.48 -10.75 -6.44
N CYS A 158 6.97 -11.25 -5.31
CA CYS A 158 6.07 -10.56 -4.40
C CYS A 158 6.75 -10.49 -3.03
N PHE A 159 6.58 -9.36 -2.35
CA PHE A 159 7.17 -9.10 -1.04
C PHE A 159 6.27 -8.18 -0.20
N SER A 160 6.54 -8.04 1.10
CA SER A 160 5.84 -7.05 1.92
C SER A 160 6.50 -5.68 1.78
N SER A 161 5.94 -4.79 0.97
CA SER A 161 6.50 -3.45 0.76
C SER A 161 6.34 -2.49 1.95
N ARG A 162 5.79 -2.98 3.06
CA ARG A 162 5.59 -2.24 4.31
C ARG A 162 5.94 -3.09 5.52
N ILE A 163 6.26 -2.43 6.63
CA ILE A 163 6.71 -3.03 7.89
C ILE A 163 5.58 -2.94 8.92
N ALA A 164 4.59 -3.83 8.85
CA ALA A 164 3.47 -3.83 9.79
C ALA A 164 3.21 -5.20 10.43
N ASN A 165 2.83 -5.19 11.71
CA ASN A 165 2.61 -6.41 12.49
C ASN A 165 1.32 -7.14 12.10
N ALA A 166 0.28 -6.40 11.71
CA ALA A 166 -1.07 -6.94 11.53
C ALA A 166 -1.40 -7.33 10.08
N SER A 167 -0.62 -6.87 9.11
CA SER A 167 -0.87 -7.07 7.69
C SER A 167 0.37 -6.79 6.85
N HIS A 168 0.48 -7.49 5.72
CA HIS A 168 1.46 -7.18 4.69
C HIS A 168 0.78 -6.42 3.56
N GLU A 169 1.44 -5.42 3.02
CA GLU A 169 1.06 -4.79 1.76
C GLU A 169 1.96 -5.36 0.66
N ALA A 170 1.36 -5.95 -0.37
CA ALA A 170 2.11 -6.64 -1.41
C ALA A 170 2.78 -5.64 -2.36
N GLY A 171 4.11 -5.62 -2.36
CA GLY A 171 4.92 -5.13 -3.46
C GLY A 171 5.12 -6.24 -4.47
N VAL A 172 4.95 -5.95 -5.77
CA VAL A 172 5.08 -6.95 -6.83
C VAL A 172 5.88 -6.39 -7.98
N GLU A 173 6.91 -7.13 -8.39
CA GLU A 173 7.69 -6.81 -9.56
C GLU A 173 7.75 -8.00 -10.52
N THR A 174 7.55 -7.73 -11.81
CA THR A 174 7.81 -8.69 -12.89
C THR A 174 8.77 -8.05 -13.88
N LEU A 175 9.87 -8.75 -14.15
CA LEU A 175 10.87 -8.30 -15.12
C LEU A 175 10.23 -8.10 -16.51
N PRO A 176 10.60 -7.04 -17.26
CA PRO A 176 9.91 -6.64 -18.49
C PRO A 176 9.64 -7.78 -19.49
N HIS A 177 10.64 -8.63 -19.77
CA HIS A 177 10.55 -9.74 -20.72
C HIS A 177 9.65 -10.91 -20.28
N PHE A 178 9.21 -10.93 -19.03
CA PHE A 178 8.34 -11.94 -18.44
C PHE A 178 6.91 -11.45 -18.18
N ARG A 179 6.60 -10.18 -18.47
CA ARG A 179 5.26 -9.59 -18.30
C ARG A 179 4.23 -10.20 -19.26
N GLY A 180 2.95 -10.08 -18.91
CA GLY A 180 1.82 -10.57 -19.73
C GLY A 180 1.60 -12.09 -19.68
N LYS A 181 2.29 -12.81 -18.79
CA LYS A 181 2.25 -14.28 -18.69
C LYS A 181 1.56 -14.81 -17.42
N GLY A 182 1.01 -13.92 -16.59
CA GLY A 182 0.32 -14.29 -15.35
C GLY A 182 1.21 -14.48 -14.11
N TYR A 183 2.54 -14.39 -14.23
CA TYR A 183 3.46 -14.66 -13.11
C TYR A 183 3.28 -13.76 -11.89
N ALA A 184 2.87 -12.50 -12.07
CA ALA A 184 2.53 -11.60 -10.96
C ALA A 184 1.41 -12.16 -10.09
N VAL A 185 0.38 -12.76 -10.72
CA VAL A 185 -0.74 -13.37 -10.01
C VAL A 185 -0.27 -14.60 -9.22
N GLU A 186 0.63 -15.39 -9.79
CA GLU A 186 1.20 -16.56 -9.09
C GLU A 186 1.97 -16.14 -7.83
N VAL A 187 2.85 -15.14 -7.93
CA VAL A 187 3.64 -14.73 -6.75
C VAL A 187 2.81 -14.00 -5.70
N VAL A 188 1.72 -13.32 -6.07
CA VAL A 188 0.78 -12.68 -5.13
C VAL A 188 -0.12 -13.70 -4.43
N ALA A 189 -0.39 -14.83 -5.09
CA ALA A 189 -1.19 -15.92 -4.53
C ALA A 189 -0.43 -16.77 -3.51
N ALA A 190 0.91 -16.67 -3.50
CA ALA A 190 1.81 -17.36 -2.57
C ALA A 190 1.93 -16.60 -1.24
#